data_AF-A0A2W4ZX23-F1
#
_entry.id   AF-A0A2W4ZX23-F1
#
_cell.length_a   1.000
_cell.length_b   1.000
_cell.length_c   1.000
_cell.angle_alpha   90.00
_cell.angle_beta   90.00
_cell.angle_gamma   90.00
#
_symmetry.space_group_name_H-M   'P 1'
#
loop_
_entity.id
_entity.type
_entity.pdbx_description
1 polymer ?
#
loop_
_entity_poly.entity_id
_entity_poly.type
_entity_poly.pdbx_seq_one_letter_code
_entity_poly.pdbx_strand_id
1 'polypeptide(L)'
;MPKSLFRSPLFRATALVSAIAMIPAATAGFAAVDSQTFRELDVFMDVFQRVRADYVDKVDDKKLIKGAIDGMLASLDPHSSYLDASDFDNMRTQTDGNYGGLGLTVSMEDGAVKVIAPSEDTPAYRAGIKAGDYITHLNGTLLYGGTLDEAVGQMRGKPGTTVKLTIVRPGRDKPFDVTLTREIIELKPVKWEVKDGVGYININSFSKNTGADVRAALMGIDKALGHRPIGYVVDLRSNPGGL
;
A
#
# COMPACT_ATOMS: atom_id res chain seq x y z
N MET A 1 41.36 -42.87 68.52
CA MET A 1 40.77 -41.95 67.53
C MET A 1 40.39 -40.67 68.27
N PRO A 2 41.12 -39.57 68.02
CA PRO A 2 40.61 -38.48 67.18
C PRO A 2 41.68 -37.86 66.24
N LYS A 3 41.20 -36.89 65.45
CA LYS A 3 41.74 -36.15 64.30
C LYS A 3 43.17 -35.58 64.44
N SER A 4 43.91 -35.46 63.32
CA SER A 4 44.03 -34.20 62.55
C SER A 4 45.34 -34.05 61.73
N LEU A 5 45.20 -33.41 60.58
CA LEU A 5 46.08 -32.41 59.93
C LEU A 5 47.35 -32.84 59.16
N PHE A 6 47.34 -32.36 57.91
CA PHE A 6 48.45 -31.82 57.08
C PHE A 6 49.51 -32.77 56.51
N ARG A 7 49.57 -32.78 55.17
CA ARG A 7 50.70 -32.23 54.39
C ARG A 7 50.36 -32.22 52.91
N SER A 8 50.29 -31.03 52.30
CA SER A 8 50.72 -30.85 50.91
C SER A 8 52.19 -30.46 50.92
N PRO A 9 52.96 -30.76 49.86
CA PRO A 9 53.38 -29.62 49.06
C PRO A 9 53.58 -29.87 47.55
N LEU A 10 53.41 -28.79 46.78
CA LEU A 10 54.19 -28.36 45.63
C LEU A 10 54.41 -29.35 44.47
N PHE A 11 53.79 -29.08 43.31
CA PHE A 11 54.54 -28.91 42.05
C PHE A 11 53.64 -28.28 40.96
N ARG A 12 54.26 -27.37 40.18
CA ARG A 12 53.82 -26.78 38.89
C ARG A 12 53.07 -25.45 38.94
N ALA A 13 53.81 -24.39 39.30
CA ALA A 13 53.57 -23.05 38.78
C ALA A 13 54.81 -22.61 37.99
N THR A 14 54.77 -22.73 36.66
CA THR A 14 55.69 -22.05 35.71
C THR A 14 55.16 -22.25 34.29
N ALA A 15 54.22 -21.41 33.87
CA ALA A 15 53.86 -21.15 32.47
C ALA A 15 53.05 -19.84 32.36
N LEU A 16 53.65 -18.74 32.83
CA LEU A 16 53.43 -17.38 32.32
C LEU A 16 54.81 -17.01 31.74
N VAL A 17 55.00 -16.66 30.48
CA VAL A 17 54.60 -15.41 29.82
C VAL A 17 54.83 -15.66 28.32
N SER A 18 53.87 -15.32 27.45
CA SER A 18 54.03 -14.93 26.01
C SER A 18 52.84 -15.33 25.13
N ALA A 19 51.60 -15.06 25.54
CA ALA A 19 50.45 -15.20 24.63
C ALA A 19 49.28 -14.24 24.93
N ILE A 20 49.54 -13.07 25.54
CA ILE A 20 48.51 -12.04 25.74
C ILE A 20 49.07 -10.70 25.23
N ALA A 21 49.26 -10.59 23.91
CA ALA A 21 49.58 -9.31 23.29
C ALA A 21 49.13 -9.17 21.83
N MET A 22 48.25 -10.06 21.33
CA MET A 22 47.79 -9.98 19.94
C MET A 22 46.31 -10.29 19.74
N ILE A 23 45.43 -9.88 20.65
CA ILE A 23 44.02 -9.65 20.28
C ILE A 23 43.44 -8.47 21.08
N PRO A 24 43.65 -7.21 20.66
CA PRO A 24 42.64 -6.18 20.96
C PRO A 24 42.22 -5.34 19.76
N ALA A 25 42.67 -5.64 18.53
CA ALA A 25 42.27 -4.84 17.36
C ALA A 25 40.85 -5.17 16.84
N ALA A 26 40.40 -6.43 16.99
CA ALA A 26 39.09 -6.83 16.49
C ALA A 26 37.94 -6.40 17.41
N THR A 27 38.11 -6.41 18.73
CA THR A 27 37.04 -6.04 19.70
C THR A 27 36.88 -4.53 19.85
N ALA A 28 37.93 -3.73 19.68
CA ALA A 28 37.85 -2.28 19.69
C ALA A 28 37.06 -1.73 18.48
N GLY A 29 37.17 -2.39 17.32
CA GLY A 29 36.43 -2.02 16.11
C GLY A 29 34.91 -2.18 16.26
N PHE A 30 34.44 -3.29 16.86
CA PHE A 30 33.01 -3.50 17.11
C PHE A 30 32.46 -2.54 18.17
N ALA A 31 33.19 -2.28 19.26
CA ALA A 31 32.74 -1.36 20.32
C ALA A 31 32.72 0.12 19.86
N ALA A 32 33.65 0.53 18.99
CA ALA A 32 33.68 1.90 18.47
C ALA A 32 32.57 2.18 17.47
N VAL A 33 32.28 1.22 16.57
CA VAL A 33 31.17 1.29 15.59
C VAL A 33 29.81 1.33 16.30
N ASP A 34 29.66 0.58 17.38
CA ASP A 34 28.46 0.59 18.23
C ASP A 34 28.26 1.97 18.89
N SER A 35 29.32 2.56 19.46
CA SER A 35 29.24 3.86 20.14
C SER A 35 28.88 5.04 19.23
N GLN A 36 29.35 5.03 17.98
CA GLN A 36 29.09 6.14 17.04
C GLN A 36 27.66 6.07 16.51
N THR A 37 27.21 4.88 16.14
CA THR A 37 25.84 4.65 15.65
C THR A 37 24.82 5.03 16.73
N PHE A 38 25.07 4.68 18.00
CA PHE A 38 24.20 5.09 19.09
C PHE A 38 24.12 6.61 19.27
N ARG A 39 25.24 7.33 19.14
CA ARG A 39 25.23 8.81 19.18
C ARG A 39 24.41 9.41 18.03
N GLU A 40 24.49 8.84 16.84
CA GLU A 40 23.71 9.30 15.68
C GLU A 40 22.21 9.00 15.87
N LEU A 41 21.86 7.86 16.48
CA LEU A 41 20.48 7.55 16.87
C LEU A 41 19.95 8.48 17.97
N ASP A 42 20.79 8.87 18.93
CA ASP A 42 20.40 9.86 19.96
C ASP A 42 20.05 11.20 19.31
N VAL A 43 20.89 11.68 18.38
CA VAL A 43 20.61 12.92 17.62
C VAL A 43 19.30 12.80 16.83
N PHE A 44 19.06 11.66 16.18
CA PHE A 44 17.81 11.41 15.46
C PHE A 44 16.59 11.46 16.39
N MET A 45 16.68 10.82 17.57
CA MET A 45 15.60 10.83 18.56
C MET A 45 15.38 12.22 19.15
N ASP A 46 16.43 12.99 19.42
CA ASP A 46 16.33 14.38 19.88
C ASP A 46 15.59 15.25 18.87
N VAL A 47 15.92 15.12 17.58
CA VAL A 47 15.23 15.84 16.50
C VAL A 47 13.77 15.43 16.42
N PHE A 48 13.47 14.13 16.46
CA PHE A 48 12.08 13.62 16.44
C PHE A 48 11.26 14.16 17.61
N GLN A 49 11.80 14.13 18.83
CA GLN A 49 11.16 14.64 20.04
C GLN A 49 10.90 16.14 19.94
N ARG A 50 11.87 16.89 19.44
CA ARG A 50 11.76 18.34 19.28
C ARG A 50 10.71 18.72 18.25
N VAL A 51 10.66 18.05 17.10
CA VAL A 51 9.60 18.27 16.11
C VAL A 51 8.24 17.97 16.71
N ARG A 52 8.09 16.87 17.46
CA ARG A 52 6.81 16.53 18.08
C ARG A 52 6.37 17.53 19.15
N ALA A 53 7.30 18.13 19.90
CA ALA A 53 7.00 19.05 20.99
C ALA A 53 6.82 20.51 20.54
N ASP A 54 7.63 20.96 19.58
CA ASP A 54 7.77 22.39 19.25
C ASP A 54 7.11 22.78 17.90
N TYR A 55 6.63 21.83 17.11
CA TYR A 55 5.98 22.15 15.83
C TYR A 55 4.65 22.88 16.05
N VAL A 56 4.35 23.82 15.14
CA VAL A 56 3.19 24.72 15.25
C VAL A 56 1.85 23.97 15.29
N ASP A 57 1.77 22.85 14.58
CA ASP A 57 0.60 21.98 14.52
C ASP A 57 0.85 20.64 15.23
N LYS A 58 -0.23 20.01 15.69
CA LYS A 58 -0.14 18.65 16.24
C LYS A 58 0.32 17.67 15.16
N VAL A 59 1.44 16.99 15.42
CA VAL A 59 2.02 16.02 14.49
C VAL A 59 1.59 14.59 14.85
N ASP A 60 1.38 13.75 13.83
CA ASP A 60 1.16 12.31 13.99
C ASP A 60 2.51 11.57 13.98
N ASP A 61 2.82 10.86 15.06
CA ASP A 61 4.03 10.05 15.21
C ASP A 61 4.19 9.04 14.06
N LYS A 62 3.09 8.44 13.56
CA LYS A 62 3.16 7.49 12.44
C LYS A 62 3.64 8.17 11.16
N LYS A 63 3.18 9.40 10.91
CA LYS A 63 3.59 10.19 9.73
C LYS A 63 5.06 10.57 9.81
N LEU A 64 5.55 10.96 10.99
CA LEU A 64 6.96 11.28 11.21
C LEU A 64 7.86 10.05 11.03
N ILE A 65 7.48 8.92 11.62
CA ILE A 65 8.24 7.67 11.51
C ILE A 65 8.28 7.20 10.06
N LYS A 66 7.14 7.20 9.35
CA LYS A 66 7.10 6.84 7.93
C LYS A 66 7.98 7.77 7.09
N GLY A 67 7.88 9.08 7.29
CA GLY A 67 8.72 10.05 6.58
C GLY A 67 10.22 9.83 6.82
N ALA A 68 10.63 9.45 8.04
CA ALA A 68 12.02 9.11 8.34
C ALA A 68 12.48 7.85 7.61
N ILE A 69 11.65 6.79 7.59
CA ILE A 69 11.95 5.55 6.86
C ILE A 69 12.05 5.83 5.36
N ASP A 70 11.08 6.54 4.79
CA ASP A 70 11.03 6.87 3.36
C ASP A 70 12.25 7.71 2.96
N GLY A 71 12.68 8.67 3.80
CA GLY A 71 13.89 9.47 3.58
C GLY A 71 15.18 8.65 3.62
N MET A 72 15.29 7.69 4.53
CA MET A 72 16.44 6.76 4.58
C MET A 72 16.50 5.91 3.31
N LEU A 73 15.38 5.36 2.85
CA LEU A 73 15.34 4.49 1.67
C LEU A 73 15.59 5.27 0.37
N ALA A 74 15.07 6.49 0.26
CA ALA A 74 15.35 7.37 -0.87
C ALA A 74 16.85 7.71 -1.02
N SER A 75 17.63 7.61 0.06
CA SER A 75 19.08 7.81 0.02
C SER A 75 19.86 6.62 -0.59
N LEU A 76 19.22 5.45 -0.70
CA LEU A 76 19.84 4.24 -1.26
C LEU A 76 19.71 4.23 -2.78
N ASP A 77 18.47 4.19 -3.26
CA ASP A 77 18.15 4.16 -4.69
C ASP A 77 16.65 4.48 -4.94
N PRO A 78 16.22 4.75 -6.19
CA PRO A 78 14.84 5.10 -6.51
C PRO A 78 13.79 3.97 -6.42
N HIS A 79 14.22 2.73 -6.19
CA HIS A 79 13.37 1.53 -6.18
C HIS A 79 13.24 0.90 -4.79
N SER A 80 14.09 1.30 -3.84
CA SER A 80 13.98 0.96 -2.42
C SER A 80 12.82 1.72 -1.77
N SER A 81 11.84 0.99 -1.22
CA SER A 81 10.67 1.59 -0.56
C SER A 81 10.17 0.74 0.61
N TYR A 82 9.56 1.40 1.59
CA TYR A 82 8.89 0.76 2.72
C TYR A 82 7.39 0.77 2.46
N LEU A 83 6.80 -0.42 2.44
CA LEU A 83 5.36 -0.57 2.31
C LEU A 83 4.75 -0.67 3.71
N ASP A 84 3.96 0.33 4.07
CA ASP A 84 3.05 0.19 5.19
C ASP A 84 1.86 -0.71 4.83
N ALA A 85 0.95 -0.95 5.78
CA ALA A 85 -0.20 -1.84 5.54
C ALA A 85 -1.08 -1.37 4.36
N SER A 86 -1.25 -0.05 4.19
CA SER A 86 -2.07 0.51 3.12
C SER A 86 -1.37 0.43 1.76
N ASP A 87 -0.05 0.70 1.72
CA ASP A 87 0.77 0.56 0.53
C ASP A 87 0.83 -0.90 0.07
N PHE A 88 0.94 -1.84 1.01
CA PHE A 88 0.95 -3.27 0.73
C PHE A 88 -0.39 -3.75 0.16
N ASP A 89 -1.52 -3.31 0.72
CA ASP A 89 -2.85 -3.65 0.19
C ASP A 89 -3.08 -3.06 -1.21
N ASN A 90 -2.54 -1.87 -1.49
CA ASN A 90 -2.57 -1.26 -2.83
C ASN A 90 -1.75 -2.08 -3.84
N MET A 91 -0.51 -2.45 -3.48
CA MET A 91 0.34 -3.29 -4.32
C MET A 91 -0.33 -4.65 -4.60
N ARG A 92 -0.93 -5.25 -3.58
CA ARG A 92 -1.68 -6.50 -3.69
C ARG A 92 -2.88 -6.35 -4.63
N THR A 93 -3.63 -5.25 -4.54
CA THR A 93 -4.75 -4.96 -5.45
C THR A 93 -4.30 -4.92 -6.90
N GLN A 94 -3.20 -4.23 -7.20
CA GLN A 94 -2.65 -4.15 -8.55
C GLN A 94 -2.23 -5.53 -9.07
N THR A 95 -1.61 -6.33 -8.20
CA THR A 95 -1.13 -7.69 -8.47
C THR A 95 -2.26 -8.69 -8.71
N ASP A 96 -3.21 -8.76 -7.77
CA ASP A 96 -4.33 -9.70 -7.80
C ASP A 96 -5.40 -9.28 -8.82
N GLY A 97 -5.40 -8.01 -9.25
CA GLY A 97 -6.40 -7.46 -10.18
C GLY A 97 -7.77 -7.28 -9.53
N ASN A 98 -7.86 -7.34 -8.20
CA ASN A 98 -9.10 -7.19 -7.47
C ASN A 98 -8.87 -6.52 -6.10
N TYR A 99 -9.94 -5.91 -5.56
CA TYR A 99 -9.90 -5.31 -4.22
C TYR A 99 -11.25 -5.41 -3.52
N GLY A 100 -11.25 -5.35 -2.19
CA GLY A 100 -12.47 -5.23 -1.40
C GLY A 100 -12.99 -3.79 -1.39
N GLY A 101 -14.19 -3.56 -1.91
CA GLY A 101 -14.74 -2.21 -2.00
C GLY A 101 -16.19 -2.14 -2.47
N LEU A 102 -16.57 -0.95 -2.95
CA LEU A 102 -17.96 -0.63 -3.32
C LEU A 102 -18.19 -0.56 -4.82
N GLY A 103 -17.12 -0.48 -5.62
CA GLY A 103 -17.20 -0.30 -7.07
C GLY A 103 -17.54 1.12 -7.51
N LEU A 104 -16.92 2.12 -6.87
CA LEU A 104 -17.11 3.53 -7.19
C LEU A 104 -15.84 4.11 -7.81
N THR A 105 -15.99 4.86 -8.89
CA THR A 105 -14.99 5.81 -9.37
C THR A 105 -15.35 7.18 -8.82
N VAL A 106 -14.44 7.79 -8.07
CA VAL A 106 -14.66 9.07 -7.38
C VAL A 106 -13.55 10.06 -7.70
N SER A 107 -13.87 11.34 -7.58
CA SER A 107 -12.92 12.46 -7.62
C SER A 107 -13.20 13.42 -6.48
N MET A 108 -12.26 14.31 -6.19
CA MET A 108 -12.50 15.44 -5.30
C MET A 108 -13.01 16.63 -6.12
N GLU A 109 -14.08 17.28 -5.67
CA GLU A 109 -14.61 18.51 -6.26
C GLU A 109 -15.09 19.43 -5.13
N ASP A 110 -14.57 20.66 -5.06
CA ASP A 110 -14.89 21.66 -4.04
C ASP A 110 -14.79 21.17 -2.58
N GLY A 111 -13.84 20.25 -2.32
CA GLY A 111 -13.61 19.67 -1.00
C GLY A 111 -14.56 18.52 -0.62
N ALA A 112 -15.42 18.10 -1.54
CA ALA A 112 -16.32 16.96 -1.39
C ALA A 112 -15.98 15.82 -2.37
N VAL A 113 -16.27 14.59 -1.96
CA VAL A 113 -16.06 13.41 -2.81
C VAL A 113 -17.22 13.28 -3.79
N LYS A 114 -16.94 13.46 -5.08
CA LYS A 114 -17.91 13.34 -6.17
C LYS A 114 -17.80 11.97 -6.83
N VAL A 115 -18.94 11.35 -7.10
CA VAL A 115 -19.03 10.12 -7.88
C VAL A 115 -18.93 10.44 -9.36
N ILE A 116 -17.88 9.95 -10.01
CA ILE A 116 -17.73 9.99 -11.46
C ILE A 116 -18.66 8.95 -12.09
N ALA A 117 -18.54 7.70 -11.65
CA ALA A 117 -19.41 6.61 -12.09
C ALA A 117 -19.36 5.42 -11.13
N PRO A 118 -20.49 4.75 -10.88
CA PRO A 118 -20.48 3.39 -10.34
C PRO A 118 -20.10 2.38 -11.42
N SER A 119 -19.33 1.37 -11.06
CA SER A 119 -19.03 0.25 -11.95
C SER A 119 -20.23 -0.69 -12.02
N GLU A 120 -20.60 -1.15 -13.22
CA GLU A 120 -21.70 -2.11 -13.41
C GLU A 120 -21.52 -3.37 -12.56
N ASP A 121 -22.65 -3.95 -12.14
CA ASP A 121 -22.70 -5.17 -11.31
C ASP A 121 -21.98 -5.08 -9.96
N THR A 122 -21.65 -3.88 -9.48
CA THR A 122 -21.05 -3.68 -8.15
C THR A 122 -22.08 -3.26 -7.10
N PRO A 123 -21.75 -3.33 -5.79
CA PRO A 123 -22.64 -2.88 -4.72
C PRO A 123 -23.19 -1.47 -4.94
N ALA A 124 -22.34 -0.52 -5.34
CA ALA A 124 -22.73 0.86 -5.57
C ALA A 124 -23.73 1.01 -6.72
N TYR A 125 -23.54 0.26 -7.80
CA TYR A 125 -24.45 0.25 -8.94
C TYR A 125 -25.82 -0.30 -8.55
N ARG A 126 -25.87 -1.45 -7.86
CA ARG A 126 -27.12 -2.05 -7.38
C ARG A 126 -27.84 -1.19 -6.36
N ALA A 127 -27.11 -0.42 -5.57
CA ALA A 127 -27.66 0.53 -4.61
C ALA A 127 -28.23 1.81 -5.25
N GLY A 128 -28.08 1.98 -6.57
CA GLY A 128 -28.64 3.11 -7.30
C GLY A 128 -27.90 4.43 -7.09
N ILE A 129 -26.61 4.36 -6.71
CA ILE A 129 -25.70 5.52 -6.74
C ILE A 129 -25.50 5.93 -8.21
N LYS A 130 -25.39 7.23 -8.48
CA LYS A 130 -25.31 7.78 -9.84
C LYS A 130 -24.11 8.69 -10.01
N ALA A 131 -23.67 8.85 -11.26
CA ALA A 131 -22.74 9.89 -11.64
C ALA A 131 -23.27 11.27 -11.19
N GLY A 132 -22.40 12.08 -10.60
CA GLY A 132 -22.73 13.40 -10.06
C GLY A 132 -23.25 13.39 -8.62
N ASP A 133 -23.40 12.23 -7.98
CA ASP A 133 -23.66 12.16 -6.54
C ASP A 133 -22.44 12.65 -5.74
N TYR A 134 -22.67 13.31 -4.61
CA TYR A 134 -21.63 13.68 -3.65
C TYR A 134 -21.75 12.82 -2.39
N ILE A 135 -20.63 12.23 -1.97
CA ILE A 135 -20.52 11.45 -0.74
C ILE A 135 -20.01 12.39 0.35
N THR A 136 -20.86 12.67 1.32
CA THR A 136 -20.55 13.64 2.38
C THR A 136 -20.10 12.97 3.67
N HIS A 137 -20.67 11.80 4.00
CA HIS A 137 -20.32 11.07 5.21
C HIS A 137 -20.12 9.59 4.93
N LEU A 138 -19.27 8.98 5.73
CA LEU A 138 -19.03 7.55 5.79
C LEU A 138 -19.19 7.09 7.25
N ASN A 139 -20.13 6.18 7.49
CA ASN A 139 -20.52 5.73 8.82
C ASN A 139 -20.86 6.86 9.81
N GLY A 140 -21.38 7.99 9.28
CA GLY A 140 -21.69 9.18 10.07
C GLY A 140 -20.50 10.13 10.29
N THR A 141 -19.30 9.76 9.89
CA THR A 141 -18.12 10.63 9.91
C THR A 141 -18.11 11.50 8.65
N LEU A 142 -17.98 12.81 8.81
CA LEU A 142 -17.88 13.78 7.72
C LEU A 142 -16.58 13.57 6.93
N LEU A 143 -16.67 13.52 5.60
CA LEU A 143 -15.52 13.38 4.70
C LEU A 143 -14.97 14.73 4.19
N TYR A 144 -15.70 15.84 4.41
CA TYR A 144 -15.35 17.16 3.90
C TYR A 144 -14.01 17.66 4.45
N GLY A 145 -13.15 18.17 3.58
CA GLY A 145 -11.83 18.70 3.95
C GLY A 145 -10.73 17.66 4.14
N GLY A 146 -11.04 16.36 4.00
CA GLY A 146 -10.05 15.29 3.92
C GLY A 146 -9.44 15.14 2.52
N THR A 147 -8.47 14.25 2.38
CA THR A 147 -7.90 13.89 1.08
C THR A 147 -8.75 12.84 0.35
N LEU A 148 -8.60 12.76 -0.98
CA LEU A 148 -9.28 11.73 -1.78
C LEU A 148 -8.85 10.33 -1.35
N ASP A 149 -7.56 10.15 -1.05
CA ASP A 149 -6.99 8.85 -0.68
C ASP A 149 -7.53 8.36 0.67
N GLU A 150 -7.70 9.25 1.65
CA GLU A 150 -8.35 8.91 2.92
C GLU A 150 -9.79 8.45 2.72
N ALA A 151 -10.56 9.15 1.87
CA ALA A 151 -11.93 8.76 1.56
C ALA A 151 -11.99 7.40 0.86
N VAL A 152 -11.13 7.17 -0.14
CA VAL A 152 -11.04 5.89 -0.85
C VAL A 152 -10.62 4.77 0.10
N GLY A 153 -9.64 5.01 0.97
CA GLY A 153 -9.19 4.06 1.98
C GLY A 153 -10.31 3.62 2.93
N GLN A 154 -11.18 4.55 3.35
CA GLN A 154 -12.35 4.24 4.19
C GLN A 154 -13.48 3.50 3.44
N MET A 155 -13.64 3.76 2.15
CA MET A 155 -14.62 3.05 1.31
C MET A 155 -14.16 1.62 1.00
N ARG A 156 -12.86 1.41 0.86
CA ARG A 156 -12.24 0.08 0.78
C ARG A 156 -12.35 -0.65 2.12
N GLY A 157 -12.12 -1.95 2.08
CA GLY A 157 -12.13 -2.79 3.28
C GLY A 157 -12.47 -4.23 2.97
N LYS A 158 -12.47 -5.06 4.02
CA LYS A 158 -12.69 -6.50 3.89
C LYS A 158 -14.05 -6.80 3.23
N PRO A 159 -14.12 -7.64 2.19
CA PRO A 159 -15.39 -8.11 1.61
C PRO A 159 -16.31 -8.71 2.68
N GLY A 160 -17.61 -8.48 2.54
CA GLY A 160 -18.65 -8.88 3.48
C GLY A 160 -18.89 -7.90 4.64
N THR A 161 -18.03 -6.90 4.83
CA THR A 161 -18.28 -5.82 5.81
C THR A 161 -19.20 -4.76 5.22
N THR A 162 -19.96 -4.07 6.07
CA THR A 162 -20.86 -3.01 5.64
C THR A 162 -20.26 -1.61 5.81
N VAL A 163 -20.78 -0.67 5.05
CA VAL A 163 -20.50 0.76 5.17
C VAL A 163 -21.73 1.57 4.82
N LYS A 164 -22.01 2.60 5.60
CA LYS A 164 -23.11 3.53 5.36
C LYS A 164 -22.57 4.81 4.74
N LEU A 165 -23.06 5.16 3.56
CA LEU A 165 -22.74 6.41 2.87
C LEU A 165 -23.90 7.39 2.99
N THR A 166 -23.61 8.66 3.24
CA THR A 166 -24.61 9.74 3.13
C THR A 166 -24.39 10.48 1.82
N ILE A 167 -25.39 10.39 0.93
CA ILE A 167 -25.34 10.89 -0.43
C ILE A 167 -26.14 12.18 -0.58
N VAL A 168 -25.55 13.17 -1.23
CA VAL A 168 -26.21 14.38 -1.72
C VAL A 168 -26.29 14.29 -3.23
N ARG A 169 -27.52 14.27 -3.76
CA ARG A 169 -27.77 14.18 -5.20
C ARG A 169 -28.29 15.52 -5.73
N PRO A 170 -27.63 16.16 -6.70
CA PRO A 170 -28.14 17.36 -7.34
C PRO A 170 -29.57 17.14 -7.86
N GLY A 171 -30.47 18.08 -7.58
CA GLY A 171 -31.89 17.98 -7.93
C GLY A 171 -32.76 17.18 -6.96
N ARG A 172 -32.20 16.72 -5.83
CA ARG A 172 -32.96 16.13 -4.71
C ARG A 172 -32.85 17.02 -3.47
N ASP A 173 -33.98 17.28 -2.82
CA ASP A 173 -34.05 18.26 -1.72
C ASP A 173 -33.33 17.83 -0.43
N LYS A 174 -33.16 16.52 -0.20
CA LYS A 174 -32.59 15.99 1.04
C LYS A 174 -31.51 14.94 0.77
N PRO A 175 -30.41 14.96 1.56
CA PRO A 175 -29.46 13.86 1.60
C PRO A 175 -30.16 12.55 1.99
N PHE A 176 -29.59 11.42 1.57
CA PHE A 176 -30.11 10.11 1.92
C PHE A 176 -28.96 9.14 2.22
N ASP A 177 -29.23 8.20 3.12
CA ASP A 177 -28.27 7.17 3.51
C ASP A 177 -28.43 5.93 2.62
N VAL A 178 -27.29 5.32 2.29
CA VAL A 178 -27.21 4.06 1.57
C VAL A 178 -26.25 3.15 2.32
N THR A 179 -26.71 1.99 2.75
CA THR A 179 -25.85 0.96 3.35
C THR A 179 -25.45 -0.03 2.28
N LEU A 180 -24.15 -0.22 2.10
CA LEU A 180 -23.57 -1.13 1.12
C LEU A 180 -22.74 -2.19 1.83
N THR A 181 -22.73 -3.39 1.26
CA THR A 181 -21.81 -4.45 1.65
C THR A 181 -20.63 -4.43 0.69
N ARG A 182 -19.40 -4.42 1.23
CA ARG A 182 -18.18 -4.50 0.43
C ARG A 182 -18.09 -5.84 -0.26
N GLU A 183 -17.72 -5.83 -1.53
CA GLU A 183 -17.52 -7.03 -2.34
C GLU A 183 -16.12 -7.01 -2.95
N ILE A 184 -15.71 -8.15 -3.51
CA ILE A 184 -14.52 -8.21 -4.34
C ILE A 184 -14.87 -7.53 -5.67
N ILE A 185 -14.18 -6.43 -5.96
CA ILE A 185 -14.31 -5.67 -7.19
C ILE A 185 -13.19 -6.08 -8.11
N GLU A 186 -13.54 -6.58 -9.29
CA GLU A 186 -12.58 -6.94 -10.33
C GLU A 186 -12.19 -5.71 -11.15
N LEU A 187 -10.89 -5.49 -11.29
CA LEU A 187 -10.35 -4.55 -12.26
C LEU A 187 -10.41 -5.20 -13.63
N LYS A 188 -10.91 -4.45 -14.62
CA LYS A 188 -10.94 -4.89 -16.04
C LYS A 188 -9.90 -4.09 -16.82
N PRO A 189 -8.62 -4.49 -16.79
CA PRO A 189 -7.54 -3.73 -17.43
C PRO A 189 -7.51 -3.88 -18.95
N VAL A 190 -8.21 -4.88 -19.49
CA VAL A 190 -8.29 -5.15 -20.93
C VAL A 190 -9.58 -4.60 -21.49
N LYS A 191 -9.45 -3.68 -22.45
CA LYS A 191 -10.55 -3.19 -23.28
C LYS A 191 -10.28 -3.55 -24.73
N TRP A 192 -11.33 -3.70 -25.52
CA TRP A 192 -11.15 -4.00 -26.94
C TRP A 192 -12.24 -3.36 -27.79
N GLU A 193 -11.90 -3.13 -29.05
CA GLU A 193 -12.82 -2.67 -30.09
C GLU A 193 -12.40 -3.24 -31.45
N VAL A 194 -13.28 -3.13 -32.44
CA VAL A 194 -13.01 -3.53 -33.82
C VAL A 194 -13.09 -2.30 -34.70
N LYS A 195 -12.07 -2.09 -35.52
CA LYS A 195 -12.03 -1.00 -36.50
C LYS A 195 -11.45 -1.49 -37.80
N ASP A 196 -12.18 -1.25 -38.89
CA ASP A 196 -11.77 -1.61 -40.26
C ASP A 196 -11.32 -3.08 -40.42
N GLY A 197 -11.97 -4.00 -39.71
CA GLY A 197 -11.63 -5.44 -39.73
C GLY A 197 -10.43 -5.84 -38.86
N VAL A 198 -9.86 -4.92 -38.10
CA VAL A 198 -8.73 -5.12 -37.18
C VAL A 198 -9.22 -5.08 -35.74
N GLY A 199 -8.75 -6.03 -34.92
CA GLY A 199 -9.03 -6.07 -33.49
C GLY A 199 -8.05 -5.21 -32.69
N TYR A 200 -8.53 -4.20 -31.99
CA TYR A 200 -7.73 -3.37 -31.10
C TYR A 200 -7.91 -3.85 -29.66
N ILE A 201 -6.82 -4.17 -28.98
CA ILE A 201 -6.81 -4.63 -27.60
C ILE A 201 -5.95 -3.66 -26.80
N ASN A 202 -6.57 -2.87 -25.93
CA ASN A 202 -5.89 -1.97 -25.00
C ASN A 202 -5.70 -2.69 -23.67
N ILE A 203 -4.45 -2.79 -23.20
CA ILE A 203 -4.12 -3.37 -21.89
C ILE A 203 -3.48 -2.26 -21.06
N ASN A 204 -4.20 -1.75 -20.07
CA ASN A 204 -3.74 -0.62 -19.26
C ASN A 204 -2.91 -1.02 -18.01
N SER A 205 -2.88 -2.30 -17.63
CA SER A 205 -2.02 -2.83 -16.58
C SER A 205 -1.96 -4.36 -16.65
N PHE A 206 -0.90 -4.95 -16.09
CA PHE A 206 -0.78 -6.39 -15.92
C PHE A 206 -1.17 -6.82 -14.49
N SER A 207 -2.05 -7.81 -14.43
CA SER A 207 -2.49 -8.46 -13.20
C SER A 207 -2.57 -9.95 -13.45
N LYS A 208 -2.78 -10.71 -12.37
CA LYS A 208 -3.03 -12.15 -12.43
C LYS A 208 -4.11 -12.55 -13.46
N ASN A 209 -5.10 -11.70 -13.70
CA ASN A 209 -6.24 -12.00 -14.59
C ASN A 209 -6.02 -11.58 -16.05
N THR A 210 -5.00 -10.76 -16.36
CA THR A 210 -4.82 -10.16 -17.69
C THR A 210 -4.81 -11.20 -18.83
N GLY A 211 -4.18 -12.36 -18.62
CA GLY A 211 -4.16 -13.41 -19.63
C GLY A 211 -5.55 -14.00 -19.94
N ALA A 212 -6.43 -14.10 -18.95
CA ALA A 212 -7.81 -14.53 -19.16
C ALA A 212 -8.63 -13.46 -19.88
N ASP A 213 -8.44 -12.19 -19.50
CA ASP A 213 -9.15 -11.06 -20.09
C ASP A 213 -8.78 -10.85 -21.57
N VAL A 214 -7.51 -11.02 -21.94
CA VAL A 214 -7.07 -10.99 -23.34
C VAL A 214 -7.73 -12.11 -24.15
N ARG A 215 -7.84 -13.33 -23.60
CA ARG A 215 -8.55 -14.43 -24.30
C ARG A 215 -10.02 -14.11 -24.50
N ALA A 216 -10.68 -13.53 -23.49
CA ALA A 216 -12.07 -13.08 -23.61
C ALA A 216 -12.22 -11.96 -24.66
N ALA A 217 -11.26 -11.03 -24.74
CA ALA A 217 -11.25 -9.99 -25.76
C ALA A 217 -11.11 -10.56 -27.19
N LEU A 218 -10.21 -11.53 -27.40
CA LEU A 218 -10.06 -12.22 -28.69
C LEU A 218 -11.37 -12.90 -29.13
N MET A 219 -12.02 -13.63 -28.21
CA MET A 219 -13.32 -14.24 -28.48
C MET A 219 -14.41 -13.21 -28.78
N GLY A 220 -14.37 -12.06 -28.08
CA GLY A 220 -15.28 -10.94 -28.31
C GLY A 220 -15.12 -10.34 -29.71
N ILE A 221 -13.88 -10.13 -30.15
CA ILE A 221 -13.53 -9.61 -31.48
C ILE A 221 -14.02 -10.55 -32.58
N ASP A 222 -13.69 -11.85 -32.47
CA ASP A 222 -14.13 -12.87 -33.44
C ASP A 222 -15.67 -12.90 -33.54
N LYS A 223 -16.36 -12.81 -32.41
CA LYS A 223 -17.84 -12.78 -32.37
C LYS A 223 -18.41 -11.50 -33.00
N ALA A 224 -17.79 -10.34 -32.76
CA ALA A 224 -18.23 -9.06 -33.30
C ALA A 224 -18.08 -8.98 -34.83
N LEU A 225 -17.03 -9.59 -35.38
CA LEU A 225 -16.78 -9.65 -36.82
C LEU A 225 -17.53 -10.79 -37.51
N GLY A 226 -17.83 -11.88 -36.80
CA GLY A 226 -18.38 -13.11 -37.39
C GLY A 226 -17.36 -13.91 -38.22
N HIS A 227 -16.11 -13.45 -38.25
CA HIS A 227 -14.96 -14.09 -38.88
C HIS A 227 -13.68 -13.65 -38.16
N ARG A 228 -12.54 -14.24 -38.50
CA ARG A 228 -11.26 -13.82 -37.92
C ARG A 228 -10.88 -12.41 -38.38
N PRO A 229 -10.36 -11.54 -37.51
CA PRO A 229 -9.87 -10.23 -37.91
C PRO A 229 -8.69 -10.34 -38.88
N ILE A 230 -8.47 -9.28 -39.65
CA ILE A 230 -7.31 -9.14 -40.55
C ILE A 230 -6.01 -9.18 -39.75
N GLY A 231 -6.03 -8.66 -38.52
CA GLY A 231 -4.93 -8.69 -37.57
C GLY A 231 -5.34 -8.08 -36.24
N TYR A 232 -4.37 -8.00 -35.33
CA TYR A 232 -4.55 -7.40 -34.00
C TYR A 232 -3.57 -6.26 -33.78
N VAL A 233 -4.04 -5.21 -33.11
CA VAL A 233 -3.20 -4.14 -32.55
C VAL A 233 -3.29 -4.24 -31.04
N VAL A 234 -2.16 -4.47 -30.38
CA VAL A 234 -2.07 -4.46 -28.92
C VAL A 234 -1.53 -3.11 -28.47
N ASP A 235 -2.37 -2.32 -27.82
CA ASP A 235 -2.02 -1.00 -27.31
C ASP A 235 -1.60 -1.09 -25.84
N LEU A 236 -0.30 -0.85 -25.60
CA LEU A 236 0.34 -0.83 -24.29
C LEU A 236 0.82 0.58 -23.87
N ARG A 237 0.47 1.65 -24.62
CA ARG A 237 1.06 2.99 -24.42
C ARG A 237 0.82 3.60 -23.05
N SER A 238 -0.24 3.18 -22.35
CA SER A 238 -0.60 3.67 -21.01
C SER A 238 -0.45 2.58 -19.94
N ASN A 239 0.39 1.57 -20.20
CA ASN A 239 0.61 0.45 -19.31
C ASN A 239 1.90 0.65 -18.51
N PRO A 240 1.84 0.93 -17.20
CA PRO A 240 3.02 1.10 -16.35
C PRO A 240 3.68 -0.23 -15.96
N GLY A 241 3.18 -1.36 -16.44
CA GLY A 241 3.56 -2.70 -16.01
C GLY A 241 2.54 -3.33 -15.06
N GLY A 242 3.04 -4.13 -14.14
CA GLY A 242 2.27 -4.94 -13.22
C GLY A 242 2.87 -6.33 -13.07
N LEU A 243 2.04 -7.30 -12.69
CA LEU A 243 2.45 -8.68 -12.39
C LEU A 243 2.61 -9.56 -13.64
#